data_AF-R7S4F8-F1
#
_entry.id   AF-R7S4F8-F1
#
_cell.length_a   1.000
_cell.length_b   1.000
_cell.length_c   1.000
_cell.angle_alpha   90.00
_cell.angle_beta   90.00
_cell.angle_gamma   90.00
#
_symmetry.space_group_name_H-M   'P 1'
#
loop_
_entity.id
_entity.type
_entity.pdbx_description
1 polymer ?
#
loop_
_entity_poly.entity_id
_entity_poly.type
_entity_poly.pdbx_seq_one_letter_code
_entity_poly.pdbx_strand_id
1 'polypeptide(L)'
;DLERSVTLSREALQLCPPNRADYWMYLEHLAVGLRLQYNWTGEISCLEQSIQLGRSSIDSIPTTHPQRFIPVRGLAYSLMLRFNETRRLSDLDEAIEWDRMALA
;
A
#
# COMPACT_ATOMS: atom_id res chain seq x y z
N ASP A 1 -2.14 7.62 -18.44
CA ASP A 1 -3.31 8.18 -17.74
C ASP A 1 -3.44 7.47 -16.40
N LEU A 2 -3.26 8.21 -15.30
CA LEU A 2 -3.19 7.66 -13.94
C LEU A 2 -4.54 7.14 -13.46
N GLU A 3 -5.63 7.84 -13.76
CA GLU A 3 -6.98 7.46 -13.37
C GLU A 3 -7.37 6.14 -14.03
N ARG A 4 -7.07 6.02 -15.34
CA ARG A 4 -7.25 4.76 -16.07
C ARG A 4 -6.43 3.61 -15.46
N SER A 5 -5.20 3.87 -15.00
CA SER A 5 -4.38 2.86 -14.35
C SER A 5 -4.98 2.38 -13.02
N VAL A 6 -5.48 3.30 -12.19
CA VAL A 6 -6.13 2.97 -10.91
C VAL A 6 -7.40 2.15 -11.16
N THR A 7 -8.23 2.54 -12.14
CA THR A 7 -9.45 1.81 -12.51
C THR A 7 -9.12 0.39 -12.98
N LEU A 8 -8.17 0.23 -13.91
CA LEU A 8 -7.77 -1.10 -14.39
C LEU A 8 -7.18 -1.98 -13.28
N SER A 9 -6.42 -1.41 -12.35
CA SER A 9 -5.90 -2.16 -11.18
C SER A 9 -7.03 -2.64 -10.25
N ARG A 10 -8.10 -1.83 -10.07
CA ARG A 10 -9.29 -2.26 -9.29
C ARG A 10 -10.04 -3.38 -9.97
N GLU A 11 -10.26 -3.27 -11.28
CA GLU A 11 -10.91 -4.32 -12.08
C GLU A 11 -10.10 -5.61 -12.05
N ALA A 12 -8.77 -5.53 -12.18
CA ALA A 12 -7.89 -6.69 -12.09
C ALA A 12 -8.02 -7.40 -10.73
N LEU A 13 -8.08 -6.65 -9.62
CA LEU A 13 -8.28 -7.22 -8.28
C LEU A 13 -9.64 -7.91 -8.11
N GLN A 14 -10.70 -7.43 -8.78
CA GLN A 14 -12.00 -8.10 -8.75
C GLN A 14 -11.98 -9.43 -9.51
N LEU A 15 -11.14 -9.55 -10.54
CA LEU A 15 -11.01 -10.75 -11.36
C LEU A 15 -9.96 -11.74 -10.84
N CYS A 16 -9.05 -11.29 -9.97
CA CYS A 16 -7.93 -12.08 -9.47
C CYS A 16 -8.28 -12.70 -8.10
N PRO A 17 -8.35 -14.03 -7.97
CA PRO A 17 -8.68 -14.65 -6.70
C PRO A 17 -7.56 -14.42 -5.66
N PRO A 18 -7.90 -14.15 -4.39
CA PRO A 18 -6.94 -13.78 -3.35
C PRO A 18 -5.98 -14.91 -2.93
N ASN A 19 -6.16 -16.11 -3.46
CA ASN A 19 -5.35 -17.29 -3.17
C ASN A 19 -4.13 -17.45 -4.09
N ARG A 20 -3.92 -16.53 -5.04
CA ARG A 20 -2.76 -16.59 -5.93
C ARG A 20 -1.50 -16.01 -5.27
N ALA A 21 -0.37 -16.63 -5.56
CA ALA A 21 0.93 -16.21 -5.01
C ALA A 21 1.36 -14.80 -5.45
N ASP A 22 0.83 -14.29 -6.56
CA ASP A 22 1.08 -12.96 -7.11
C ASP A 22 0.02 -11.92 -6.69
N TYR A 23 -0.99 -12.29 -5.88
CA TYR A 23 -2.09 -11.40 -5.49
C TYR A 23 -1.60 -10.11 -4.81
N TRP A 24 -0.58 -10.22 -3.96
CA TRP A 24 0.05 -9.08 -3.28
C TRP A 24 0.59 -8.02 -4.27
N MET A 25 1.06 -8.42 -5.46
CA MET A 25 1.59 -7.48 -6.45
C MET A 25 0.51 -6.57 -7.01
N TYR A 26 -0.70 -7.09 -7.22
CA TYR A 26 -1.83 -6.31 -7.70
C TYR A 26 -2.30 -5.29 -6.65
N LEU A 27 -2.28 -5.69 -5.37
CA LEU A 27 -2.58 -4.79 -4.25
C LEU A 27 -1.54 -3.67 -4.16
N GLU A 28 -0.25 -3.99 -4.24
CA GLU A 28 0.82 -2.98 -4.20
C GLU A 28 0.77 -2.04 -5.42
N HIS A 29 0.48 -2.56 -6.62
CA HIS A 29 0.31 -1.72 -7.81
C HIS A 29 -0.85 -0.72 -7.66
N LEU A 30 -1.99 -1.15 -7.10
CA LEU A 30 -3.09 -0.23 -6.81
C LEU A 30 -2.69 0.79 -5.72
N ALA A 31 -1.99 0.34 -4.68
CA ALA A 31 -1.50 1.22 -3.62
C ALA A 31 -0.54 2.30 -4.16
N VAL A 32 0.37 1.95 -5.09
CA VAL A 32 1.24 2.91 -5.80
C VAL A 32 0.41 3.91 -6.58
N GLY A 33 -0.57 3.46 -7.37
CA GLY A 33 -1.43 4.33 -8.15
C GLY A 33 -2.17 5.35 -7.28
N LEU A 34 -2.68 4.92 -6.12
CA LEU A 34 -3.35 5.79 -5.16
C LEU A 34 -2.42 6.81 -4.52
N ARG A 35 -1.16 6.44 -4.21
CA ARG A 35 -0.16 7.41 -3.72
C ARG A 35 0.15 8.48 -4.78
N LEU A 36 0.28 8.08 -6.04
CA LEU A 36 0.48 9.01 -7.15
C LEU A 36 -0.74 9.91 -7.34
N GLN A 37 -1.96 9.37 -7.18
CA GLN A 37 -3.18 10.14 -7.29
C GLN A 37 -3.27 11.19 -6.18
N TYR A 38 -2.97 10.83 -4.94
CA TYR A 38 -2.84 11.78 -3.83
C TYR A 38 -1.83 12.88 -4.13
N ASN A 39 -0.65 12.55 -4.68
CA ASN A 39 0.35 13.58 -5.02
C ASN A 39 -0.15 14.60 -6.06
N TRP A 40 -1.15 14.25 -6.87
CA TRP A 40 -1.75 15.14 -7.86
C TRP A 40 -2.98 15.87 -7.36
N THR A 41 -3.81 15.23 -6.54
CA THR A 41 -5.12 15.77 -6.14
C THR A 41 -5.16 16.30 -4.70
N GLY A 42 -4.23 15.87 -3.85
CA GLY A 42 -4.27 16.12 -2.40
C GLY A 42 -5.35 15.32 -1.65
N GLU A 43 -6.05 14.40 -2.33
CA GLU A 43 -7.15 13.64 -1.74
C GLU A 43 -6.64 12.62 -0.72
N ILE A 44 -6.76 12.93 0.57
CA ILE A 44 -6.29 12.09 1.68
C ILE A 44 -6.93 10.69 1.65
N SER A 45 -8.16 10.57 1.13
CA SER A 45 -8.85 9.28 0.96
C SER A 45 -8.07 8.28 0.08
N CYS A 46 -7.20 8.77 -0.81
CA CYS A 46 -6.30 7.93 -1.59
C CYS A 46 -5.21 7.30 -0.69
N LEU A 47 -4.67 8.04 0.27
CA LEU A 47 -3.71 7.52 1.24
C LEU A 47 -4.34 6.49 2.17
N GLU A 48 -5.57 6.72 2.63
CA GLU A 48 -6.31 5.76 3.47
C GLU A 48 -6.52 4.43 2.75
N GLN A 49 -6.90 4.48 1.48
CA GLN A 49 -7.04 3.28 0.65
C GLN A 49 -5.68 2.61 0.39
N SER A 50 -4.62 3.38 0.14
CA SER A 50 -3.26 2.85 -0.04
C SER A 50 -2.76 2.11 1.21
N ILE A 51 -3.02 2.64 2.41
CA ILE A 51 -2.70 2.00 3.70
C ILE A 51 -3.45 0.68 3.84
N GLN A 52 -4.75 0.66 3.53
CA GLN A 52 -5.54 -0.56 3.62
C GLN A 52 -5.04 -1.65 2.67
N LEU A 53 -4.69 -1.27 1.43
CA LEU A 53 -4.11 -2.20 0.45
C LEU A 53 -2.73 -2.70 0.87
N GLY A 54 -1.88 -1.83 1.43
CA GLY A 54 -0.57 -2.22 1.94
C GLY A 54 -0.68 -3.30 3.02
N ARG A 55 -1.61 -3.14 3.97
CA ARG A 55 -1.90 -4.18 4.99
C ARG A 55 -2.36 -5.49 4.36
N SER A 56 -3.36 -5.44 3.48
CA SER A 56 -3.84 -6.63 2.77
C SER A 56 -2.75 -7.30 1.92
N SER A 57 -1.83 -6.52 1.35
CA SER A 57 -0.71 -7.04 0.58
C SER A 57 0.26 -7.82 1.48
N ILE A 58 0.56 -7.30 2.67
CA ILE A 58 1.41 -7.98 3.67
C ILE A 58 0.75 -9.27 4.18
N ASP A 59 -0.57 -9.26 4.39
CA ASP A 59 -1.31 -10.44 4.85
C ASP A 59 -1.36 -11.54 3.77
N SER A 60 -1.34 -11.16 2.50
CA SER A 60 -1.38 -12.10 1.37
C SER A 60 -0.03 -12.71 0.98
N ILE A 61 1.09 -12.21 1.52
CA ILE A 61 2.43 -12.70 1.20
C ILE A 61 3.03 -13.52 2.37
N PRO A 62 3.56 -14.74 2.12
CA PRO A 62 4.20 -15.53 3.18
C PRO A 62 5.35 -14.78 3.87
N THR A 63 5.51 -14.99 5.18
CA THR A 63 6.56 -14.33 5.97
C THR A 63 7.97 -14.65 5.50
N THR A 64 8.18 -15.81 4.89
CA THR A 64 9.45 -16.27 4.33
C THR A 64 9.71 -15.80 2.88
N HIS A 65 8.76 -15.06 2.28
CA HIS A 65 8.90 -14.65 0.89
C HIS A 65 9.98 -13.56 0.74
N PRO A 66 10.94 -13.71 -0.19
CA PRO A 66 12.08 -12.80 -0.32
C PRO A 66 11.68 -11.36 -0.68
N GLN A 67 10.50 -11.16 -1.25
CA GLN A 67 9.98 -9.84 -1.62
C GLN A 67 8.96 -9.26 -0.63
N ARG A 68 8.78 -9.87 0.55
CA ARG A 68 7.82 -9.36 1.56
C ARG A 68 8.11 -7.94 2.01
N PHE A 69 9.35 -7.48 1.93
CA PHE A 69 9.74 -6.11 2.26
C PHE A 69 9.09 -5.04 1.35
N ILE A 70 8.66 -5.42 0.13
CA ILE A 70 8.10 -4.46 -0.85
C ILE A 70 6.80 -3.82 -0.32
N PRO A 71 5.74 -4.58 -0.01
CA PRO A 71 4.51 -3.99 0.53
C PRO A 71 4.69 -3.40 1.93
N VAL A 72 5.66 -3.89 2.73
CA VAL A 72 6.00 -3.29 4.03
C VAL A 72 6.51 -1.86 3.86
N ARG A 73 7.49 -1.64 2.97
CA ARG A 73 7.97 -0.30 2.64
C ARG A 73 6.88 0.57 2.02
N GLY A 74 6.03 -0.03 1.19
CA GLY A 74 4.87 0.65 0.61
C GLY A 74 3.92 1.20 1.68
N LEU A 75 3.55 0.35 2.65
CA LEU A 75 2.69 0.72 3.77
C LEU A 75 3.33 1.82 4.64
N ALA A 76 4.60 1.67 5.03
CA ALA A 76 5.32 2.67 5.81
C ALA A 76 5.33 4.03 5.10
N TYR A 77 5.57 4.05 3.79
CA TYR A 77 5.54 5.29 3.01
C TYR A 77 4.14 5.95 2.99
N SER A 78 3.08 5.16 2.80
CA SER A 78 1.71 5.70 2.82
C SER A 78 1.32 6.27 4.19
N LEU A 79 1.76 5.63 5.28
CA LEU A 79 1.60 6.13 6.66
C LEU A 79 2.36 7.44 6.88
N MET A 80 3.61 7.54 6.42
CA MET A 80 4.39 8.78 6.50
C MET A 80 3.74 9.94 5.74
N LEU A 81 3.20 9.68 4.54
CA LEU A 81 2.46 10.69 3.78
C LEU A 81 1.23 11.18 4.57
N ARG A 82 0.45 10.27 5.17
CA ARG A 82 -0.73 10.66 5.95
C ARG A 82 -0.36 11.38 7.25
N PHE A 83 0.75 11.03 7.87
CA PHE A 83 1.30 11.76 9.01
C PHE A 83 1.66 13.21 8.64
N ASN A 84 2.26 13.44 7.47
CA ASN A 84 2.61 14.79 7.04
C ASN A 84 1.39 15.70 6.90
N GLU A 85 0.27 15.16 6.45
CA GLU A 85 -1.01 15.88 6.32
C GLU A 85 -1.73 16.07 7.65
N THR A 86 -1.85 15.00 8.44
CA THR A 86 -2.76 14.96 9.59
C THR A 86 -2.08 15.19 10.93
N ARG A 87 -0.74 15.09 10.98
CA ARG A 87 0.08 15.08 12.20
C ARG A 87 -0.33 14.00 13.21
N ARG A 88 -1.00 12.95 12.74
CA ARG A 88 -1.41 11.82 13.57
C ARG A 88 -0.20 10.96 13.94
N LEU A 89 0.27 11.10 15.19
CA LEU A 89 1.45 10.38 15.68
C LEU A 89 1.34 8.86 15.56
N SER A 90 0.13 8.28 15.68
CA SER A 90 -0.06 6.83 15.51
C SER A 90 0.37 6.33 14.13
N ASP A 91 0.29 7.18 13.09
CA ASP A 91 0.72 6.80 11.74
C ASP A 91 2.26 6.74 11.65
N LEU A 92 2.93 7.68 12.33
CA LEU A 92 4.39 7.69 12.41
C LEU A 92 4.92 6.51 13.22
N ASP A 93 4.29 6.22 14.36
CA ASP A 93 4.63 5.07 15.19
C ASP A 93 4.46 3.76 14.40
N GLU A 94 3.34 3.60 13.69
CA GLU A 94 3.10 2.42 12.85
C GLU A 94 4.11 2.31 11.70
N ALA A 95 4.49 3.41 11.06
CA ALA A 95 5.50 3.40 9.99
C ALA A 95 6.86 2.93 10.50
N ILE A 96 7.29 3.40 11.68
CA ILE A 96 8.56 3.00 12.32
C ILE A 96 8.56 1.50 12.63
N GLU A 97 7.45 0.96 13.14
CA GLU A 97 7.35 -0.47 13.44
C GLU A 97 7.46 -1.32 12.16
N TRP A 98 6.82 -0.90 11.06
CA TRP A 98 6.95 -1.58 9.77
C TRP A 98 8.36 -1.52 9.21
N ASP A 99 9.02 -0.36 9.26
CA ASP A 99 10.41 -0.21 8.80
C ASP A 99 11.38 -1.07 9.62
N ARG A 100 11.16 -1.20 10.94
CA ARG A 100 11.93 -2.12 11.79
C ARG A 100 11.74 -3.58 11.37
N MET A 101 10.50 -4.00 11.07
CA MET A 101 10.21 -5.34 10.58
C MET A 101 10.80 -5.62 9.19
N ALA A 102 11.03 -4.60 8.36
CA ALA A 102 11.64 -4.76 7.05
C ALA A 102 13.16 -5.01 7.11
N LEU A 103 13.81 -4.66 8.23
CA LEU A 103 15.25 -4.79 8.45
C LEU A 103 15.64 -6.07 9.23
N ALA A 104 14.68 -6.75 9.82
CA ALA A 104 14.85 -7.99 10.58
C ALA A 104 14.70 -9.23 9.69
#